data_AF-A0A1G0MDT1-F1
#
_entry.id   AF-A0A1G0MDT1-F1
#
_cell.length_a   1.000
_cell.length_b   1.000
_cell.length_c   1.000
_cell.angle_alpha   90.00
_cell.angle_beta   90.00
_cell.angle_gamma   90.00
#
_symmetry.space_group_name_H-M   'P 1'
#
loop_
_entity.id
_entity.type
_entity.pdbx_description
1 polymer ?
#
loop_
_entity_poly.entity_id
_entity_poly.type
_entity_poly.pdbx_seq_one_letter_code
_entity_poly.pdbx_strand_id
1 'polypeptide(L)'
;MRLASKPIGGIVKTYGGRGPNHFDGGILIGDAGCFVDPMTGEGITPAAESALLGATVIADALELGRTDASFLGAYERSFRAYFDPAMRYLDFVACVMRNRHFREFWLGVVARGCEMAMRDRTFARLSGAGFGGLEVRPLDIIGRMWAKSAGQLLADGGRLAAGIASGRVPSLPGIADMARWHSGWWASLAEDPAWHARWLADVAAKWLRLPTTTRLHDPRARGPVQLRLTGSLSR
;
A
#
# COMPACT_ATOMS: atom_id res chain seq x y z
N MET A 1 15.56 -3.38 -25.91
CA MET A 1 16.00 -2.27 -25.03
C MET A 1 17.08 -2.80 -24.09
N ARG A 2 18.32 -2.27 -24.17
CA ARG A 2 19.40 -2.58 -23.23
C ARG A 2 19.56 -1.37 -22.30
N LEU A 3 19.62 -1.59 -20.99
CA LEU A 3 19.92 -0.53 -20.02
C LEU A 3 21.34 0.01 -20.31
N ALA A 4 21.45 1.32 -20.53
CA ALA A 4 22.71 1.97 -20.91
C ALA A 4 23.72 2.01 -19.75
N SER A 5 23.26 1.97 -18.51
CA SER A 5 24.09 1.96 -17.30
C SER A 5 23.32 1.40 -16.11
N LYS A 6 24.01 1.22 -14.98
CA LYS A 6 23.36 0.96 -13.69
C LYS A 6 22.43 2.14 -13.36
N PRO A 7 21.18 1.91 -12.93
CA PRO A 7 20.30 2.99 -12.48
C PRO A 7 21.00 3.80 -11.39
N ILE A 8 21.19 5.10 -11.63
CA ILE A 8 21.71 6.04 -10.64
C ILE A 8 20.49 6.76 -10.05
N GLY A 9 19.89 6.15 -9.04
CA GLY A 9 18.73 6.70 -8.33
C GLY A 9 18.97 6.72 -6.83
N GLY A 10 18.57 7.81 -6.16
CA GLY A 10 18.53 7.87 -4.70
C GLY A 10 17.33 7.10 -4.16
N ILE A 11 17.42 6.63 -2.90
CA ILE A 11 16.28 5.99 -2.22
C ILE A 11 15.27 7.09 -1.90
N VAL A 12 14.10 7.03 -2.53
CA VAL A 12 12.96 7.89 -2.17
C VAL A 12 12.44 7.44 -0.81
N LYS A 13 12.38 8.36 0.15
CA LYS A 13 11.81 8.06 1.47
C LYS A 13 10.29 8.03 1.34
N THR A 14 9.74 6.83 1.50
CA THR A 14 8.30 6.59 1.42
C THR A 14 7.62 6.88 2.75
N TYR A 15 6.29 6.88 2.72
CA TYR A 15 5.46 7.07 3.90
C TYR A 15 5.91 6.18 5.07
N GLY A 16 5.97 6.77 6.26
CA GLY A 16 6.49 6.12 7.47
C GLY A 16 8.00 6.31 7.71
N GLY A 17 8.73 6.91 6.76
CA GLY A 17 10.18 7.10 6.82
C GLY A 17 10.69 8.35 7.57
N ARG A 18 9.82 9.12 8.24
CA ARG A 18 10.16 10.39 8.91
C ARG A 18 9.76 10.45 10.39
N GLY A 19 10.50 11.28 11.13
CA GLY A 19 10.11 11.82 12.43
C GLY A 19 9.03 12.92 12.32
N PRO A 20 8.93 13.86 13.28
CA PRO A 20 7.87 14.88 13.29
C PRO A 20 7.69 15.65 11.98
N ASN A 21 6.45 16.12 11.73
CA ASN A 21 6.10 16.91 10.54
C ASN A 21 5.88 18.39 10.72
N HIS A 22 6.19 18.87 11.90
CA HIS A 22 6.05 20.23 12.33
C HIS A 22 7.17 20.54 13.33
N PHE A 23 7.49 21.82 13.45
CA PHE A 23 8.46 22.39 14.36
C PHE A 23 8.12 23.87 14.56
N ASP A 24 8.80 24.57 15.47
CA ASP A 24 8.57 26.00 15.69
C ASP A 24 8.80 26.77 14.39
N GLY A 25 7.74 27.43 13.90
CA GLY A 25 7.77 28.22 12.69
C GLY A 25 7.57 27.45 11.38
N GLY A 26 7.30 26.14 11.40
CA GLY A 26 7.17 25.40 10.13
C GLY A 26 6.53 24.02 10.17
N ILE A 27 6.12 23.58 8.97
CA ILE A 27 5.64 22.24 8.68
C ILE A 27 6.35 21.66 7.47
N LEU A 28 6.35 20.35 7.35
CA LEU A 28 7.02 19.60 6.29
C LEU A 28 6.01 18.84 5.43
N ILE A 29 5.95 19.22 4.15
CA ILE A 29 5.03 18.69 3.14
C ILE A 29 5.77 17.90 2.05
N GLY A 30 5.04 17.14 1.23
CA GLY A 30 5.58 16.33 0.13
C GLY A 30 6.77 15.45 0.50
N ASP A 31 7.78 15.41 -0.37
CA ASP A 31 9.00 14.61 -0.18
C ASP A 31 9.79 14.99 1.07
N ALA A 32 9.82 16.28 1.43
CA ALA A 32 10.41 16.74 2.68
C ALA A 32 9.71 16.11 3.90
N GLY A 33 8.43 15.78 3.72
CA GLY A 33 7.64 15.04 4.67
C GLY A 33 7.66 13.51 4.52
N CYS A 34 8.42 12.95 3.58
CA CYS A 34 8.36 11.54 3.18
C CYS A 34 6.94 11.09 2.83
N PHE A 35 6.16 11.96 2.19
CA PHE A 35 4.80 11.68 1.76
C PHE A 35 4.81 11.09 0.36
N VAL A 36 5.39 9.91 0.21
CA VAL A 36 5.44 9.18 -1.05
C VAL A 36 4.75 7.83 -0.85
N ASP A 37 3.90 7.45 -1.79
CA ASP A 37 3.25 6.15 -1.83
C ASP A 37 4.32 5.03 -1.80
N PRO A 38 4.33 4.18 -0.76
CA PRO A 38 5.31 3.11 -0.62
C PRO A 38 5.29 2.05 -1.73
N MET A 39 4.15 1.91 -2.42
CA MET A 39 3.90 0.84 -3.37
C MET A 39 4.16 1.33 -4.81
N THR A 40 3.68 2.53 -5.18
CA THR A 40 3.91 3.09 -6.53
C THR A 40 5.15 3.98 -6.64
N GLY A 41 5.62 4.56 -5.54
CA GLY A 41 6.60 5.66 -5.56
C GLY A 41 6.01 7.00 -6.02
N GLU A 42 4.68 7.12 -6.14
CA GLU A 42 4.02 8.36 -6.52
C GLU A 42 4.04 9.37 -5.36
N GLY A 43 4.46 10.60 -5.64
CA GLY A 43 4.63 11.66 -4.63
C GLY A 43 3.96 12.98 -4.97
N ILE A 44 3.49 13.19 -6.22
CA ILE A 44 2.94 14.48 -6.66
C ILE A 44 1.59 14.72 -6.00
N THR A 45 0.70 13.73 -6.02
CA THR A 45 -0.64 13.78 -5.46
C THR A 45 -0.57 13.89 -3.92
N PRO A 46 0.16 13.01 -3.20
CA PRO A 46 0.42 13.19 -1.78
C PRO A 46 1.04 14.55 -1.43
N ALA A 47 1.96 15.09 -2.24
CA ALA A 47 2.53 16.40 -2.00
C ALA A 47 1.47 17.50 -2.07
N ALA A 48 0.64 17.52 -3.12
CA ALA A 48 -0.46 18.48 -3.26
C ALA A 48 -1.49 18.35 -2.12
N GLU A 49 -1.91 17.12 -1.79
CA GLU A 49 -2.83 16.83 -0.70
C GLU A 49 -2.26 17.31 0.65
N SER A 50 -0.98 17.03 0.91
CA SER A 50 -0.29 17.44 2.14
C SER A 50 -0.15 18.96 2.25
N ALA A 51 0.02 19.67 1.12
CA ALA A 51 0.05 21.12 1.06
C ALA A 51 -1.32 21.73 1.36
N LEU A 52 -2.40 21.16 0.83
CA LEU A 52 -3.78 21.62 1.08
C LEU A 52 -4.17 21.47 2.55
N LEU A 53 -3.79 20.35 3.18
CA LEU A 53 -3.96 20.17 4.63
C LEU A 53 -3.13 21.19 5.42
N GLY A 54 -1.88 21.41 5.01
CA GLY A 54 -0.95 22.33 5.67
C GLY A 54 -1.40 23.79 5.60
N ALA A 55 -1.91 24.23 4.44
CA ALA A 55 -2.35 25.60 4.20
C ALA A 55 -3.42 26.05 5.20
N THR A 56 -4.32 25.15 5.60
CA THR A 56 -5.36 25.46 6.60
C THR A 56 -4.75 25.71 7.98
N VAL A 57 -3.81 24.87 8.40
CA VAL A 57 -3.13 25.02 9.70
C VAL A 57 -2.26 26.29 9.73
N ILE A 58 -1.60 26.61 8.62
CA ILE A 58 -0.78 27.82 8.50
C ILE A 58 -1.66 29.08 8.52
N ALA A 59 -2.82 29.08 7.86
CA ALA A 59 -3.74 30.22 7.93
C ALA A 59 -4.19 30.49 9.37
N ASP A 60 -4.66 29.45 10.08
CA ASP A 60 -5.06 29.56 11.49
C ASP A 60 -3.90 30.03 12.39
N ALA A 61 -2.68 29.55 12.13
CA ALA A 61 -1.48 29.93 12.89
C ALA A 61 -1.13 31.41 12.70
N LEU A 62 -1.26 31.93 11.48
CA LEU A 62 -1.00 33.33 11.16
C LEU A 62 -2.08 34.25 11.75
N GLU A 63 -3.36 33.87 11.65
CA GLU A 63 -4.48 34.63 12.22
C GLU A 63 -4.38 34.76 13.75
N LEU A 64 -3.96 33.69 14.43
CA LEU A 64 -3.84 33.65 15.89
C LEU A 64 -2.45 34.06 16.41
N GLY A 65 -1.48 34.30 15.53
CA GLY A 65 -0.09 34.59 15.90
C GLY A 65 0.61 33.42 16.62
N ARG A 66 0.19 32.18 16.36
CA ARG A 66 0.65 30.96 17.04
C ARG A 66 1.41 30.05 16.09
N THR A 67 2.72 30.26 15.98
CA THR A 67 3.61 29.46 15.10
C THR A 67 4.46 28.44 15.85
N ASP A 68 4.20 28.21 17.14
CA ASP A 68 4.88 27.20 17.93
C ASP A 68 4.52 25.77 17.50
N ALA A 69 5.43 24.82 17.74
CA ALA A 69 5.29 23.43 17.37
C ALA A 69 4.03 22.78 17.97
N SER A 70 3.62 23.18 19.18
CA SER A 70 2.41 22.64 19.81
C SER A 70 1.16 23.02 19.00
N PHE A 71 1.08 24.27 18.54
CA PHE A 71 -0.01 24.72 17.66
C PHE A 71 0.05 23.99 16.31
N LEU A 72 1.22 23.99 15.67
CA LEU A 72 1.42 23.36 14.36
C LEU A 72 1.28 21.84 14.38
N GLY A 73 1.30 21.19 15.55
CA GLY A 73 0.96 19.79 15.73
C GLY A 73 -0.46 19.42 15.28
N ALA A 74 -1.35 20.40 15.08
CA ALA A 74 -2.61 20.20 14.37
C ALA A 74 -2.42 19.63 12.97
N TYR A 75 -1.34 19.99 12.28
CA TYR A 75 -1.00 19.46 10.98
C TYR A 75 -0.73 17.95 11.00
N GLU A 76 0.06 17.46 11.96
CA GLU A 76 0.30 16.02 12.14
C GLU A 76 -1.02 15.27 12.34
N ARG A 77 -1.91 15.78 13.19
CA ARG A 77 -3.20 15.12 13.47
C ARG A 77 -4.06 15.03 12.20
N SER A 78 -4.23 16.13 11.48
CA SER A 78 -5.00 16.18 10.23
C SER A 78 -4.37 15.29 9.15
N PHE A 79 -3.05 15.33 9.03
CA PHE A 79 -2.28 14.49 8.13
C PHE A 79 -2.50 12.99 8.43
N ARG A 80 -2.36 12.57 9.70
CA ARG A 80 -2.53 11.17 10.09
C ARG A 80 -3.95 10.69 9.87
N ALA A 81 -4.93 11.51 10.23
CA ALA A 81 -6.33 11.20 9.98
C ALA A 81 -6.61 11.00 8.47
N TYR A 82 -5.96 11.78 7.61
CA TYR A 82 -6.15 11.73 6.16
C TYR A 82 -5.38 10.59 5.48
N PHE A 83 -4.09 10.41 5.77
CA PHE A 83 -3.23 9.49 5.02
C PHE A 83 -3.11 8.08 5.63
N ASP A 84 -3.21 7.93 6.96
CA ASP A 84 -2.92 6.66 7.62
C ASP A 84 -3.79 5.47 7.14
N PRO A 85 -5.10 5.64 6.85
CA PRO A 85 -5.94 4.56 6.34
C PRO A 85 -5.37 3.90 5.08
N ALA A 86 -5.04 4.69 4.06
CA ALA A 86 -4.51 4.20 2.80
C ALA A 86 -3.03 3.83 2.90
N MET A 87 -2.22 4.74 3.42
CA MET A 87 -0.76 4.65 3.30
C MET A 87 -0.16 3.56 4.18
N ARG A 88 -0.77 3.22 5.32
CA ARG A 88 -0.31 2.08 6.13
C ARG A 88 -0.58 0.75 5.46
N TYR A 89 -1.67 0.64 4.71
CA TYR A 89 -1.92 -0.54 3.89
C TYR A 89 -0.91 -0.66 2.75
N LEU A 90 -0.66 0.43 2.04
CA LEU A 90 0.34 0.44 0.96
C LEU A 90 1.75 0.16 1.48
N ASP A 91 2.11 0.70 2.65
CA ASP A 91 3.37 0.38 3.34
C ASP A 91 3.45 -1.10 3.76
N PHE A 92 2.35 -1.69 4.23
CA PHE A 92 2.28 -3.12 4.51
C PHE A 92 2.51 -3.93 3.22
N VAL A 93 1.77 -3.65 2.15
CA VAL A 93 1.90 -4.36 0.86
C VAL A 93 3.33 -4.24 0.32
N ALA A 94 3.90 -3.04 0.31
CA ALA A 94 5.28 -2.80 -0.10
C ALA A 94 6.28 -3.59 0.77
N CYS A 95 6.04 -3.68 2.09
CA CYS A 95 6.86 -4.48 3.00
C CYS A 95 6.83 -5.97 2.67
N VAL A 96 5.65 -6.52 2.39
CA VAL A 96 5.51 -7.92 1.97
C VAL A 96 6.26 -8.15 0.64
N MET A 97 6.14 -7.22 -0.30
CA MET A 97 6.78 -7.31 -1.62
C MET A 97 8.29 -7.06 -1.63
N ARG A 98 8.86 -6.46 -0.56
CA ARG A 98 10.29 -6.15 -0.45
C ARG A 98 11.20 -7.38 -0.50
N ASN A 99 10.68 -8.57 -0.21
CA ASN A 99 11.46 -9.80 -0.25
C ASN A 99 11.72 -10.27 -1.69
N ARG A 100 12.96 -10.05 -2.15
CA ARG A 100 13.42 -10.35 -3.51
C ARG A 100 13.22 -11.81 -3.95
N HIS A 101 13.15 -12.74 -2.99
CA HIS A 101 12.96 -14.16 -3.30
C HIS A 101 11.54 -14.47 -3.78
N PHE A 102 10.59 -13.56 -3.53
CA PHE A 102 9.22 -13.67 -3.99
C PHE A 102 8.97 -12.96 -5.33
N ARG A 103 10.01 -12.43 -6.01
CA ARG A 103 9.82 -11.65 -7.26
C ARG A 103 8.99 -12.40 -8.31
N GLU A 104 9.27 -13.69 -8.54
CA GLU A 104 8.61 -14.48 -9.58
C GLU A 104 7.16 -14.83 -9.20
N PHE A 105 6.90 -14.89 -7.90
CA PHE A 105 5.55 -15.04 -7.36
C PHE A 105 4.77 -13.74 -7.58
N TRP A 106 5.31 -12.59 -7.16
CA TRP A 106 4.64 -11.30 -7.31
C TRP A 106 4.40 -10.93 -8.77
N LEU A 107 5.37 -11.15 -9.65
CA LEU A 107 5.20 -10.96 -11.10
C LEU A 107 4.07 -11.82 -11.66
N GLY A 108 3.96 -13.08 -11.23
CA GLY A 108 2.85 -13.96 -11.61
C GLY A 108 1.50 -13.45 -11.12
N VAL A 109 1.42 -13.05 -9.85
CA VAL A 109 0.21 -12.48 -9.23
C VAL A 109 -0.24 -11.22 -9.97
N VAL A 110 0.69 -10.30 -10.25
CA VAL A 110 0.41 -9.07 -10.98
C VAL A 110 -0.05 -9.35 -12.40
N ALA A 111 0.65 -10.22 -13.15
CA ALA A 111 0.27 -10.57 -14.52
C ALA A 111 -1.16 -11.12 -14.60
N ARG A 112 -1.54 -12.04 -13.70
CA ARG A 112 -2.91 -12.55 -13.62
C ARG A 112 -3.91 -11.48 -13.18
N GLY A 113 -3.51 -10.61 -12.25
CA GLY A 113 -4.31 -9.45 -11.86
C GLY A 113 -4.65 -8.58 -13.07
N CYS A 114 -3.66 -8.28 -13.91
CA CYS A 114 -3.85 -7.53 -15.15
C CYS A 114 -4.77 -8.26 -16.15
N GLU A 115 -4.53 -9.56 -16.39
CA GLU A 115 -5.41 -10.37 -17.24
C GLU A 115 -6.86 -10.37 -16.77
N MET A 116 -7.06 -10.47 -15.47
CA MET A 116 -8.38 -10.44 -14.86
C MET A 116 -9.02 -9.06 -14.96
N ALA A 117 -8.26 -7.99 -14.74
CA ALA A 117 -8.74 -6.62 -14.90
C ALA A 117 -9.15 -6.32 -16.35
N MET A 118 -8.46 -6.89 -17.35
CA MET A 118 -8.87 -6.76 -18.76
C MET A 118 -10.23 -7.41 -19.06
N ARG A 119 -10.65 -8.40 -18.27
CA ARG A 119 -11.88 -9.18 -18.49
C ARG A 119 -13.03 -8.79 -17.56
N ASP A 120 -12.73 -8.17 -16.42
CA ASP A 120 -13.68 -7.87 -15.35
C ASP A 120 -13.53 -6.40 -14.93
N ARG A 121 -14.45 -5.55 -15.41
CA ARG A 121 -14.46 -4.11 -15.11
C ARG A 121 -14.63 -3.81 -13.62
N THR A 122 -15.38 -4.65 -12.89
CA THR A 122 -15.55 -4.49 -11.44
C THR A 122 -14.24 -4.78 -10.73
N PHE A 123 -13.55 -5.84 -11.14
CA PHE A 123 -12.22 -6.14 -10.61
C PHE A 123 -11.19 -5.06 -10.98
N ALA A 124 -11.20 -4.55 -12.21
CA ALA A 124 -10.32 -3.46 -12.63
C ALA A 124 -10.52 -2.20 -11.77
N ARG A 125 -11.78 -1.82 -11.52
CA ARG A 125 -12.11 -0.70 -10.64
C ARG A 125 -11.63 -0.92 -9.20
N LEU A 126 -11.90 -2.09 -8.62
CA LEU A 126 -11.52 -2.39 -7.23
C LEU A 126 -9.99 -2.49 -7.05
N SER A 127 -9.30 -3.18 -7.96
CA SER A 127 -7.86 -3.33 -7.91
C SER A 127 -7.13 -2.01 -8.20
N GLY A 128 -7.60 -1.22 -9.16
CA GLY A 128 -7.11 0.12 -9.45
C GLY A 128 -7.28 1.06 -8.26
N ALA A 129 -8.44 1.05 -7.60
CA ALA A 129 -8.69 1.85 -6.39
C ALA A 129 -7.86 1.39 -5.18
N GLY A 130 -7.56 0.09 -5.08
CA GLY A 130 -6.70 -0.48 -4.04
C GLY A 130 -5.22 -0.11 -4.18
N PHE A 131 -4.71 -0.03 -5.42
CA PHE A 131 -3.34 0.41 -5.69
C PHE A 131 -3.19 1.93 -5.74
N GLY A 132 -4.25 2.66 -6.10
CA GLY A 132 -4.28 4.14 -6.07
C GLY A 132 -4.59 4.72 -4.68
N GLY A 133 -4.86 3.89 -3.67
CA GLY A 133 -5.06 4.33 -2.29
C GLY A 133 -6.31 5.19 -2.07
N LEU A 134 -7.37 4.98 -2.86
CA LEU A 134 -8.64 5.74 -2.80
C LEU A 134 -9.82 4.92 -2.31
N GLU A 135 -9.73 3.59 -2.26
CA GLU A 135 -10.78 2.74 -1.67
C GLU A 135 -10.15 1.52 -0.97
N VAL A 136 -9.33 1.80 0.04
CA VAL A 136 -8.61 0.77 0.78
C VAL A 136 -9.54 0.12 1.80
N ARG A 137 -10.21 -0.95 1.38
CA ARG A 137 -10.88 -1.91 2.29
C ARG A 137 -10.07 -3.20 2.33
N PRO A 138 -8.92 -3.23 3.01
CA PRO A 138 -7.95 -4.31 2.84
C PRO A 138 -8.45 -5.65 3.35
N LEU A 139 -9.34 -5.68 4.35
CA LEU A 139 -10.00 -6.93 4.75
C LEU A 139 -11.00 -7.43 3.71
N ASP A 140 -11.72 -6.53 3.02
CA ASP A 140 -12.58 -6.90 1.89
C ASP A 140 -11.75 -7.31 0.67
N ILE A 141 -10.65 -6.61 0.39
CA ILE A 141 -9.74 -6.92 -0.72
C ILE A 141 -9.09 -8.28 -0.47
N ILE A 142 -8.52 -8.51 0.72
CA ILE A 142 -7.96 -9.80 1.14
C ILE A 142 -9.04 -10.88 1.13
N GLY A 143 -10.23 -10.60 1.69
CA GLY A 143 -11.34 -11.56 1.70
C GLY A 143 -11.83 -11.93 0.31
N ARG A 144 -11.95 -10.96 -0.61
CA ARG A 144 -12.33 -11.20 -2.01
C ARG A 144 -11.20 -11.87 -2.79
N MET A 145 -9.94 -11.51 -2.55
CA MET A 145 -8.79 -12.19 -3.13
C MET A 145 -8.72 -13.64 -2.65
N TRP A 146 -8.98 -13.91 -1.37
CA TRP A 146 -9.07 -15.27 -0.81
C TRP A 146 -10.26 -16.03 -1.38
N ALA A 147 -11.45 -15.44 -1.45
CA ALA A 147 -12.62 -16.09 -2.03
C ALA A 147 -12.40 -16.44 -3.51
N LYS A 148 -11.78 -15.52 -4.28
CA LYS A 148 -11.46 -15.74 -5.70
C LYS A 148 -10.34 -16.76 -5.88
N SER A 149 -9.32 -16.74 -5.02
CA SER A 149 -8.23 -17.73 -4.99
C SER A 149 -8.73 -19.11 -4.57
N ALA A 150 -9.65 -19.20 -3.60
CA ALA A 150 -10.30 -20.44 -3.19
C ALA A 150 -11.17 -21.01 -4.32
N GLY A 151 -11.93 -20.16 -5.01
CA GLY A 151 -12.69 -20.54 -6.21
C GLY A 151 -11.78 -21.05 -7.34
N GLN A 152 -10.63 -20.42 -7.56
CA GLN A 152 -9.61 -20.88 -8.51
C GLN A 152 -8.95 -22.19 -8.07
N LEU A 153 -8.63 -22.37 -6.79
CA LEU A 153 -8.09 -23.62 -6.25
C LEU A 153 -9.09 -24.77 -6.38
N LEU A 154 -10.38 -24.53 -6.16
CA LEU A 154 -11.44 -25.52 -6.39
C LEU A 154 -11.56 -25.89 -7.86
N ALA A 155 -11.55 -24.91 -8.76
CA ALA A 155 -11.58 -25.14 -10.21
C ALA A 155 -10.31 -25.87 -10.70
N ASP A 156 -9.14 -25.52 -10.15
CA ASP A 156 -7.86 -26.16 -10.43
C ASP A 156 -7.83 -27.60 -9.89
N GLY A 157 -8.41 -27.86 -8.71
CA GLY A 157 -8.60 -29.21 -8.17
C GLY A 157 -9.48 -30.08 -9.04
N GLY A 158 -10.59 -29.55 -9.55
CA GLY A 158 -11.45 -30.26 -10.52
C GLY A 158 -10.74 -30.60 -11.83
N ARG A 159 -9.91 -29.67 -12.34
CA ARG A 159 -9.07 -29.88 -13.53
C ARG A 159 -7.95 -30.89 -13.29
N LEU A 160 -7.33 -30.89 -12.11
CA LEU A 160 -6.33 -31.88 -11.72
C LEU A 160 -6.94 -33.28 -11.66
N ALA A 161 -8.12 -33.42 -11.04
CA ALA A 161 -8.82 -34.71 -10.94
C ALA A 161 -9.20 -35.26 -12.32
N ALA A 162 -9.71 -34.41 -13.21
CA ALA A 162 -10.00 -34.79 -14.60
C ALA A 162 -8.73 -35.11 -15.40
N GLY A 163 -7.63 -34.39 -15.15
CA GLY A 163 -6.32 -34.64 -15.73
C GLY A 163 -5.71 -35.99 -15.32
N ILE A 164 -5.74 -36.30 -14.02
CA ILE A 164 -5.31 -37.58 -13.47
C ILE A 164 -6.15 -38.72 -14.05
N ALA A 165 -7.46 -38.55 -14.15
CA ALA A 165 -8.36 -39.53 -14.76
C ALA A 165 -8.10 -39.74 -16.27
N SER A 166 -7.50 -38.76 -16.96
CA SER A 166 -7.18 -38.80 -18.39
C SER A 166 -5.70 -39.00 -18.70
N GLY A 167 -4.85 -39.25 -17.69
CA GLY A 167 -3.41 -39.46 -17.86
C GLY A 167 -2.62 -38.21 -18.28
N ARG A 168 -3.20 -37.01 -18.19
CA ARG A 168 -2.55 -35.73 -18.49
C ARG A 168 -2.48 -34.87 -17.25
N VAL A 169 -1.28 -34.46 -16.82
CA VAL A 169 -1.15 -33.49 -15.73
C VAL A 169 -1.31 -32.08 -16.31
N PRO A 170 -2.41 -31.36 -16.05
CA PRO A 170 -2.54 -29.99 -16.50
C PRO A 170 -1.56 -29.09 -15.73
N SER A 171 -0.93 -28.16 -16.44
CA SER A 171 -0.22 -27.03 -15.82
C SER A 171 -1.25 -26.12 -15.15
N LEU A 172 -1.32 -26.17 -13.82
CA LEU A 172 -2.24 -25.35 -13.03
C LEU A 172 -1.51 -24.11 -12.50
N PRO A 173 -1.91 -22.89 -12.91
CA PRO A 173 -1.26 -21.65 -12.51
C PRO A 173 -1.12 -21.51 -10.98
N GLY A 174 -2.17 -21.85 -10.21
CA GLY A 174 -2.15 -21.74 -8.75
C GLY A 174 -1.13 -22.64 -8.05
N ILE A 175 -0.85 -23.83 -8.61
CA ILE A 175 0.17 -24.74 -8.07
C ILE A 175 1.57 -24.19 -8.34
N ALA A 176 1.79 -23.61 -9.52
CA ALA A 176 3.06 -22.98 -9.87
C ALA A 176 3.38 -21.78 -8.96
N ASP A 177 2.37 -20.96 -8.63
CA ASP A 177 2.55 -19.85 -7.69
C ASP A 177 2.86 -20.32 -6.27
N MET A 178 2.17 -21.35 -5.79
CA MET A 178 2.42 -21.91 -4.47
C MET A 178 3.84 -22.48 -4.38
N ALA A 179 4.31 -23.15 -5.44
CA ALA A 179 5.69 -23.62 -5.53
C ALA A 179 6.71 -22.46 -5.53
N ARG A 180 6.41 -21.37 -6.24
CA ARG A 180 7.25 -20.14 -6.24
C ARG A 180 7.26 -19.46 -4.87
N TRP A 181 6.12 -19.40 -4.19
CA TRP A 181 6.02 -18.88 -2.83
C TRP A 181 6.86 -19.71 -1.86
N HIS A 182 6.68 -21.03 -1.87
CA HIS A 182 7.40 -21.93 -0.99
C HIS A 182 8.92 -21.91 -1.25
N SER A 183 9.34 -21.95 -2.52
CA SER A 183 10.76 -21.84 -2.87
C SER A 183 11.35 -20.49 -2.48
N GLY A 184 10.61 -19.39 -2.66
CA GLY A 184 11.01 -18.05 -2.22
C GLY A 184 11.21 -17.96 -0.71
N TRP A 185 10.33 -18.59 0.07
CA TRP A 185 10.43 -18.65 1.53
C TRP A 185 11.74 -19.30 1.99
N TRP A 186 12.01 -20.51 1.50
CA TRP A 186 13.21 -21.26 1.88
C TRP A 186 14.49 -20.61 1.36
N ALA A 187 14.48 -20.09 0.13
CA ALA A 187 15.64 -19.37 -0.42
C ALA A 187 15.97 -18.13 0.42
N SER A 188 14.95 -17.40 0.86
CA SER A 188 15.14 -16.22 1.72
C SER A 188 15.71 -16.57 3.09
N LEU A 189 15.20 -17.65 3.71
CA LEU A 189 15.68 -18.11 5.00
C LEU A 189 17.11 -18.67 4.90
N ALA A 190 17.42 -19.41 3.83
CA ALA A 190 18.73 -20.01 3.62
C ALA A 190 19.83 -18.99 3.31
N GLU A 191 19.51 -17.89 2.61
CA GLU A 191 20.50 -16.87 2.26
C GLU A 191 20.88 -15.99 3.45
N ASP A 192 19.90 -15.45 4.18
CA ASP A 192 20.14 -14.61 5.36
C ASP A 192 18.99 -14.77 6.38
N PRO A 193 19.14 -15.69 7.36
CA PRO A 193 18.12 -15.92 8.38
C PRO A 193 17.81 -14.67 9.22
N ALA A 194 18.82 -13.84 9.48
CA ALA A 194 18.65 -12.66 10.32
C ALA A 194 17.87 -11.57 9.58
N TRP A 195 18.15 -11.37 8.29
CA TRP A 195 17.35 -10.48 7.44
C TRP A 195 15.93 -11.00 7.28
N HIS A 196 15.74 -12.31 7.08
CA HIS A 196 14.41 -12.91 6.97
C HIS A 196 13.59 -12.68 8.25
N ALA A 197 14.18 -12.90 9.43
CA ALA A 197 13.53 -12.65 10.70
C ALA A 197 13.14 -11.18 10.89
N ARG A 198 14.02 -10.22 10.54
CA ARG A 198 13.71 -8.78 10.59
C ARG A 198 12.59 -8.41 9.64
N TRP A 199 12.62 -8.92 8.41
CA TRP A 199 11.55 -8.71 7.44
C TRP A 199 10.21 -9.25 7.93
N LEU A 200 10.19 -10.46 8.50
CA LEU A 200 8.99 -11.06 9.06
C LEU A 200 8.45 -10.26 10.25
N ALA A 201 9.33 -9.76 11.11
CA ALA A 201 8.97 -8.86 12.21
C ALA A 201 8.35 -7.55 11.69
N ASP A 202 8.94 -6.94 10.65
CA ASP A 202 8.37 -5.74 10.00
C ASP A 202 6.97 -6.01 9.43
N VAL A 203 6.79 -7.15 8.75
CA VAL A 203 5.50 -7.58 8.20
C VAL A 203 4.46 -7.76 9.31
N ALA A 204 4.82 -8.44 10.40
CA ALA A 204 3.94 -8.65 11.54
C ALA A 204 3.57 -7.32 12.23
N ALA A 205 4.54 -6.44 12.47
CA ALA A 205 4.31 -5.14 13.08
C ALA A 205 3.37 -4.26 12.23
N LYS A 206 3.55 -4.25 10.90
CA LYS A 206 2.67 -3.52 9.98
C LYS A 206 1.27 -4.13 9.92
N TRP A 207 1.17 -5.46 9.88
CA TRP A 207 -0.12 -6.18 9.93
C TRP A 207 -0.93 -5.82 11.17
N LEU A 208 -0.30 -5.82 12.35
CA LEU A 208 -0.97 -5.48 13.62
C LEU A 208 -1.46 -4.02 13.67
N ARG A 209 -0.89 -3.12 12.86
CA ARG A 209 -1.32 -1.71 12.76
C ARG A 209 -2.51 -1.52 11.82
N LEU A 210 -2.76 -2.41 10.86
CA LEU A 210 -3.83 -2.25 9.87
C LEU A 210 -5.24 -2.13 10.48
N PRO A 211 -5.67 -2.97 11.45
CA PRO A 211 -7.03 -2.91 11.97
C PRO A 211 -7.41 -1.54 12.58
N THR A 212 -6.41 -0.77 13.01
CA THR A 212 -6.62 0.57 13.60
C THR A 212 -7.00 1.63 12.56
N THR A 213 -6.73 1.40 11.28
CA THR A 213 -6.90 2.42 10.23
C THR A 213 -7.83 2.00 9.11
N THR A 214 -8.05 0.69 8.95
CA THR A 214 -8.78 0.13 7.79
C THR A 214 -10.28 -0.09 8.04
N ARG A 215 -10.77 0.27 9.24
CA ARG A 215 -12.20 0.25 9.59
C ARG A 215 -12.93 1.56 9.22
N LEU A 216 -12.17 2.59 8.84
CA LEU A 216 -12.69 3.89 8.45
C LEU A 216 -12.86 3.93 6.93
N HIS A 217 -13.91 4.60 6.45
CA HIS A 217 -13.95 4.99 5.03
C HIS A 217 -12.74 5.87 4.73
N ASP A 218 -12.00 5.53 3.69
CA ASP A 218 -10.79 6.24 3.30
C ASP A 218 -11.12 7.72 3.00
N PRO A 219 -10.63 8.68 3.80
CA PRO A 219 -10.91 10.09 3.58
C PRO A 219 -10.26 10.61 2.29
N ARG A 220 -9.24 9.93 1.76
CA ARG A 220 -8.61 10.30 0.48
C ARG A 220 -9.58 10.14 -0.69
N ALA A 221 -10.53 9.21 -0.59
CA ALA A 221 -11.61 9.01 -1.58
C ALA A 221 -12.45 10.28 -1.83
N ARG A 222 -12.57 11.15 -0.83
CA ARG A 222 -13.37 12.39 -0.87
C ARG A 222 -12.54 13.61 -1.26
N GLY A 223 -11.22 13.46 -1.30
CA GLY A 223 -10.28 14.57 -1.49
C GLY A 223 -10.16 15.48 -0.25
N PRO A 224 -9.08 16.29 -0.18
CA PRO A 224 -8.80 17.13 0.99
C PRO A 224 -9.75 18.34 1.08
N VAL A 225 -10.36 18.75 -0.03
CA VAL A 225 -11.23 19.94 -0.12
C VAL A 225 -12.61 19.70 0.52
N GLN A 226 -13.17 18.50 0.41
CA GLN A 226 -14.50 18.19 1.00
C GLN A 226 -14.46 18.10 2.53
N LEU A 227 -13.32 17.78 3.14
CA LEU A 227 -13.13 17.83 4.60
C LEU A 227 -13.30 19.26 5.15
N ARG A 228 -12.98 20.28 4.35
CA ARG A 228 -13.14 21.69 4.69
C ARG A 228 -14.61 22.09 4.88
N LEU A 229 -15.48 21.60 3.99
CA LEU A 229 -16.91 21.95 4.00
C LEU A 229 -17.64 21.30 5.17
N THR A 230 -17.30 20.07 5.51
CA THR A 230 -17.94 19.33 6.61
C THR A 230 -17.49 19.81 8.00
N GLY A 231 -16.23 20.25 8.15
CA GLY A 231 -15.73 20.82 9.41
C GLY A 231 -16.22 22.25 9.71
N SER A 232 -16.64 23.01 8.69
CA SER A 232 -17.18 24.38 8.87
C SER A 232 -18.63 24.42 9.33
N LEU A 233 -19.39 23.33 9.13
CA LEU A 233 -20.81 23.22 9.51
C LEU A 233 -21.03 22.73 10.95
N SER A 234 -19.95 22.55 11.71
CA SER A 234 -19.97 22.05 13.10
C SER A 234 -19.26 22.99 14.10
N ARG A 235 -19.04 24.25 13.71
CA ARG A 235 -18.65 25.34 14.62
C ARG A 235 -19.80 26.32 14.79
#